data_AF-A0AAQ5X1D7-F1
#
_entry.id   AF-A0AAQ5X1D7-F1
#
_cell.length_a   1.000
_cell.length_b   1.000
_cell.length_c   1.000
_cell.angle_alpha   90.00
_cell.angle_beta   90.00
_cell.angle_gamma   90.00
#
_symmetry.space_group_name_H-M   'P 1'
#
loop_
_entity.id
_entity.type
_entity.pdbx_description
1 polymer ?
#
loop_
_entity_poly.entity_id
_entity_poly.type
_entity_poly.pdbx_seq_one_letter_code
_entity_poly.pdbx_strand_id
1 'polypeptide(L)'
;ALSTCSGVRYKQQLRIKYFSTVTCIYVILNTKIDTITEFKYFKRQNKDYEKTKARIMEIANYVDKFYRALNIRVPLIGLEVWTDRDQCIITEEPNATLWSFLQWRQKLKSRKKHDNAQLLTGVIFKGTTIGMAPLEGMCSLENSGGINVDHSELSIGAAATMAHEIGHNFGMSHDHDGCCVEATAEQGGCVMAAATGHPFPRVFSRCSKRDLDSYFQKGGGMCLYNMPNMKDLVGGKKCGNGFVEDGEECDCGEPDECTNDCCNANNCTLKEEAQCAHGVCCEGCKLKQAGTMCRGPAGACDLPEYCTGASPYCPANVYLLDGSSCQYGLAYCYNGMCLTHEQQCLQLWGYGARPAHDACFEDVNAAGNAFGNCGKDEHGNYMKCEKSDAKCGKIQCHSAAKKPKGTNAVSIDTTIKTGGIEVKCRGTYVYSTQDGQGDLPDPGLVMTGTKCGEGKVCRDRRCQNASFTELETCIARCHSNGVCNSNGNCHCNRGYAPPFCEKPGLGGSVDSGPVQYDSLLTICDSPCIWKITKSKLTFMICHQNHFILHSVSLNLPKNIPLAPDSVQKKCNSVLFTTTAQWLGG
;
A
#
# COMPACT_ATOMS: atom_id res chain seq x y z
N ALA A 1 -7.54 -48.62 12.73
CA ALA A 1 -8.82 -49.36 12.70
C ALA A 1 -9.93 -48.43 13.22
N LEU A 2 -11.08 -48.42 12.55
CA LEU A 2 -12.23 -47.55 12.76
C LEU A 2 -12.89 -47.70 14.15
N SER A 3 -13.37 -46.60 14.73
CA SER A 3 -14.78 -46.45 15.17
C SER A 3 -15.08 -45.03 15.70
N THR A 4 -16.05 -44.40 15.06
CA THR A 4 -16.77 -43.15 15.35
C THR A 4 -17.74 -43.27 16.54
N CYS A 5 -17.94 -42.19 17.32
CA CYS A 5 -19.26 -41.55 17.60
C CYS A 5 -19.22 -40.42 18.66
N SER A 6 -19.44 -39.18 18.19
CA SER A 6 -20.50 -38.23 18.58
C SER A 6 -20.68 -37.68 20.03
N GLY A 7 -20.65 -36.33 20.13
CA GLY A 7 -21.29 -35.48 21.17
C GLY A 7 -20.31 -34.97 22.24
N VAL A 8 -20.11 -33.68 22.55
CA VAL A 8 -20.97 -32.49 22.52
C VAL A 8 -20.07 -31.25 22.35
N ARG A 9 -20.47 -30.30 21.49
CA ARG A 9 -19.86 -28.96 21.36
C ARG A 9 -20.24 -28.10 22.58
N TYR A 10 -19.27 -27.64 23.36
CA TYR A 10 -19.41 -26.38 24.10
C TYR A 10 -18.70 -25.27 23.31
N LYS A 11 -19.50 -24.43 22.64
CA LYS A 11 -19.08 -23.09 22.22
C LYS A 11 -18.98 -22.24 23.48
N GLN A 12 -17.78 -21.89 23.91
CA GLN A 12 -17.57 -20.66 24.70
C GLN A 12 -16.95 -19.63 23.76
N GLN A 13 -17.81 -18.75 23.24
CA GLN A 13 -17.42 -17.49 22.63
C GLN A 13 -16.77 -16.63 23.71
N LEU A 14 -15.44 -16.62 23.76
CA LEU A 14 -14.69 -15.54 24.37
C LEU A 14 -14.88 -14.30 23.50
N ARG A 15 -15.91 -13.49 23.82
CA ARG A 15 -16.02 -12.11 23.38
C ARG A 15 -14.92 -11.31 24.10
N ILE A 16 -13.75 -11.28 23.50
CA ILE A 16 -12.71 -10.32 23.88
C ILE A 16 -13.14 -8.98 23.29
N LYS A 17 -13.70 -8.10 24.13
CA LYS A 17 -13.83 -6.68 23.82
C LYS A 17 -12.41 -6.09 23.83
N TYR A 18 -11.79 -5.98 22.66
CA TYR A 18 -10.59 -5.19 22.48
C TYR A 18 -10.97 -3.71 22.65
N PHE A 19 -10.67 -3.12 23.80
CA PHE A 19 -10.44 -1.68 23.88
C PHE A 19 -8.98 -1.46 23.46
N SER A 20 -8.76 -1.48 22.15
CA SER A 20 -7.58 -0.86 21.56
C SER A 20 -7.87 0.63 21.50
N THR A 21 -7.41 1.39 22.49
CA THR A 21 -7.18 2.83 22.31
C THR A 21 -5.86 3.02 21.56
N VAL A 22 -5.75 2.42 20.37
CA VAL A 22 -5.01 3.07 19.30
C VAL A 22 -5.95 4.18 18.89
N THR A 23 -5.67 5.40 19.33
CA THR A 23 -6.29 6.57 18.72
C THR A 23 -5.93 6.45 17.24
N CYS A 24 -6.87 6.01 16.40
CA CYS A 24 -6.72 6.11 14.96
C CYS A 24 -6.59 7.60 14.67
N ILE A 25 -5.36 8.09 14.65
CA ILE A 25 -5.08 9.43 14.16
C ILE A 25 -5.48 9.34 12.69
N TYR A 26 -6.61 9.95 12.34
CA TYR A 26 -7.12 10.02 10.97
C TYR A 26 -6.13 10.87 10.16
N VAL A 27 -5.12 10.23 9.59
CA VAL A 27 -4.21 10.87 8.63
C VAL A 27 -4.96 10.97 7.32
N ILE A 28 -5.22 12.19 6.85
CA ILE A 28 -5.74 12.41 5.51
C ILE A 28 -4.60 12.24 4.51
N LEU A 29 -4.74 11.30 3.59
CA LEU A 29 -3.78 11.10 2.51
C LEU A 29 -4.13 12.02 1.35
N ASN A 30 -3.11 12.54 0.67
CA ASN A 30 -3.28 13.37 -0.52
C ASN A 30 -2.68 12.65 -1.71
N THR A 31 -3.51 12.39 -2.72
CA THR A 31 -3.09 11.74 -3.97
C THR A 31 -3.09 12.78 -5.07
N LYS A 32 -1.91 13.29 -5.41
CA LYS A 32 -1.73 14.25 -6.50
C LYS A 32 -1.89 13.56 -7.84
N ILE A 33 -2.94 13.92 -8.56
CA ILE A 33 -3.26 13.34 -9.86
C ILE A 33 -3.00 14.34 -10.99
N ASP A 34 -2.35 13.86 -12.04
CA ASP A 34 -2.36 14.48 -13.35
C ASP A 34 -3.40 13.76 -14.23
N THR A 35 -4.33 14.49 -14.85
CA THR A 35 -5.27 13.93 -15.84
C THR A 35 -4.87 14.32 -17.25
N ILE A 36 -4.75 13.33 -18.12
CA ILE A 36 -4.27 13.49 -19.49
C ILE A 36 -5.38 13.07 -20.45
N THR A 37 -5.64 13.86 -21.48
CA THR A 37 -6.59 13.50 -22.53
C THR A 37 -5.93 13.45 -23.90
N GLU A 38 -6.27 12.40 -24.66
CA GLU A 38 -5.78 12.19 -26.03
C GLU A 38 -6.45 13.12 -27.06
N PHE A 39 -5.89 13.15 -28.28
CA PHE A 39 -6.39 13.98 -29.37
C PHE A 39 -7.77 13.57 -29.89
N LYS A 40 -8.08 12.27 -29.90
CA LYS A 40 -9.42 11.80 -30.29
C LYS A 40 -10.49 12.20 -29.27
N TYR A 41 -10.15 12.24 -27.98
CA TYR A 41 -11.02 12.79 -26.95
C TYR A 41 -11.30 14.28 -27.18
N PHE A 42 -10.24 15.06 -27.42
CA PHE A 42 -10.37 16.48 -27.75
C PHE A 42 -11.26 16.72 -28.98
N LYS A 43 -11.16 15.87 -30.01
CA LYS A 43 -12.08 15.90 -31.17
C LYS A 43 -13.54 15.63 -30.78
N ARG A 44 -13.81 14.68 -29.87
CA ARG A 44 -15.17 14.41 -29.36
C ARG A 44 -15.74 15.61 -28.61
N GLN A 45 -14.90 16.39 -27.94
CA GLN A 45 -15.28 17.64 -27.30
C GLN A 45 -15.31 18.84 -28.27
N ASN A 46 -15.56 18.59 -29.56
CA ASN A 46 -15.61 19.62 -30.62
C ASN A 46 -14.33 20.46 -30.75
N LYS A 47 -13.17 19.94 -30.32
CA LYS A 47 -11.89 20.67 -30.26
C LYS A 47 -11.96 21.95 -29.43
N ASP A 48 -12.81 21.96 -28.40
CA ASP A 48 -12.93 23.06 -27.45
C ASP A 48 -12.13 22.74 -26.17
N TYR A 49 -11.05 23.50 -25.97
CA TYR A 49 -10.13 23.28 -24.85
C TYR A 49 -10.78 23.60 -23.51
N GLU A 50 -11.54 24.69 -23.42
CA GLU A 50 -12.18 25.11 -22.16
C GLU A 50 -13.32 24.16 -21.78
N LYS A 51 -14.11 23.69 -22.76
CA LYS A 51 -15.11 22.64 -22.52
C LYS A 51 -14.47 21.34 -22.04
N THR A 52 -13.37 20.93 -22.68
CA THR A 52 -12.61 19.72 -22.31
C THR A 52 -12.08 19.84 -20.88
N LYS A 53 -11.46 20.98 -20.55
CA LYS A 53 -10.92 21.29 -19.23
C LYS A 53 -12.01 21.29 -18.16
N ALA A 54 -13.15 21.94 -18.41
CA ALA A 54 -14.28 21.98 -17.48
C ALA A 54 -14.81 20.58 -17.15
N ARG A 55 -14.94 19.72 -18.16
CA ARG A 55 -15.37 18.33 -17.97
C ARG A 55 -14.38 17.51 -17.14
N ILE A 56 -13.07 17.64 -17.39
CA ILE A 56 -12.04 16.96 -16.61
C ILE A 56 -12.08 17.41 -15.13
N MET A 57 -12.24 18.71 -14.88
CA MET A 57 -12.36 19.24 -13.52
C MET A 57 -13.59 18.67 -12.81
N GLU A 58 -14.72 18.56 -13.49
CA GLU A 58 -15.93 17.95 -12.93
C GLU A 58 -15.70 16.45 -12.58
N ILE A 59 -15.05 15.70 -13.46
CA ILE A 59 -14.68 14.29 -13.22
C ILE A 59 -13.79 14.19 -11.98
N ALA A 60 -12.74 15.00 -11.88
CA ALA A 60 -11.82 15.00 -10.74
C ALA A 60 -12.52 15.34 -9.41
N ASN A 61 -13.47 16.28 -9.43
CA ASN A 61 -14.25 16.63 -8.25
C ASN A 61 -15.12 15.46 -7.75
N TYR A 62 -15.72 14.68 -8.65
CA TYR A 62 -16.43 13.45 -8.26
C TYR A 62 -15.48 12.40 -7.69
N VAL A 63 -14.29 12.23 -8.28
CA VAL A 63 -13.27 11.30 -7.76
C VAL A 63 -12.84 11.69 -6.34
N ASP A 64 -12.49 12.96 -6.08
CA ASP A 64 -12.19 13.44 -4.71
C ASP A 64 -13.35 13.11 -3.75
N LYS A 65 -14.60 13.37 -4.17
CA LYS A 65 -15.78 13.09 -3.36
C LYS A 65 -15.93 11.61 -3.01
N PHE A 66 -15.63 10.68 -3.92
CA PHE A 66 -15.67 9.24 -3.64
C PHE A 66 -14.61 8.81 -2.62
N TYR A 67 -13.41 9.38 -2.72
CA TYR A 67 -12.27 9.04 -1.85
C TYR A 67 -12.30 9.67 -0.47
N ARG A 68 -13.05 10.77 -0.26
CA ARG A 68 -13.27 11.37 1.06
C ARG A 68 -13.78 10.35 2.10
N ALA A 69 -14.62 9.40 1.68
CA ALA A 69 -15.13 8.34 2.55
C ALA A 69 -14.06 7.34 3.03
N LEU A 70 -12.86 7.39 2.43
CA LEU A 70 -11.67 6.61 2.78
C LEU A 70 -10.60 7.48 3.47
N ASN A 71 -10.91 8.73 3.82
CA ASN A 71 -9.94 9.72 4.31
C ASN A 71 -8.81 10.01 3.32
N ILE A 72 -9.10 9.95 2.02
CA ILE A 72 -8.16 10.27 0.95
C ILE A 72 -8.71 11.47 0.19
N ARG A 73 -7.85 12.46 -0.05
CA ARG A 73 -8.10 13.60 -0.93
C ARG A 73 -7.40 13.38 -2.25
N VAL A 74 -8.05 13.78 -3.34
CA VAL A 74 -7.56 13.57 -4.71
C VAL A 74 -7.46 14.91 -5.43
N PRO A 75 -6.48 15.76 -5.06
CA PRO A 75 -6.26 17.03 -5.75
C PRO A 75 -5.80 16.81 -7.19
N LEU A 76 -6.47 17.49 -8.13
CA LEU A 76 -6.02 17.61 -9.52
C LEU A 76 -4.92 18.66 -9.59
N ILE A 77 -3.66 18.22 -9.63
CA ILE A 77 -2.51 19.12 -9.67
C ILE A 77 -2.01 19.37 -11.09
N GLY A 78 -2.52 18.65 -12.08
CA GLY A 78 -2.15 18.87 -13.47
C GLY A 78 -3.15 18.31 -14.45
N LEU A 79 -3.20 18.97 -15.60
CA LEU A 79 -4.10 18.65 -16.69
C LEU A 79 -3.36 18.90 -17.99
N GLU A 80 -3.28 17.89 -18.85
CA GLU A 80 -2.64 17.98 -20.17
C GLU A 80 -3.63 17.49 -21.24
N VAL A 81 -3.97 18.36 -22.20
CA VAL A 81 -4.83 18.00 -23.35
C VAL A 81 -3.94 17.92 -24.60
N TRP A 82 -3.87 16.76 -25.23
CA TRP A 82 -3.12 16.58 -26.47
C TRP A 82 -3.92 17.12 -27.66
N THR A 83 -3.72 18.39 -28.01
CA THR A 83 -4.51 19.09 -29.04
C THR A 83 -4.06 18.84 -30.48
N ASP A 84 -2.84 18.33 -30.69
CA ASP A 84 -2.26 18.15 -32.03
C ASP A 84 -2.10 16.68 -32.41
N ARG A 85 -1.46 15.90 -31.53
CA ARG A 85 -1.21 14.47 -31.69
C ARG A 85 -1.03 13.78 -30.35
N ASP A 86 -1.31 12.48 -30.33
CA ASP A 86 -1.08 11.66 -29.15
C ASP A 86 0.42 11.53 -28.84
N GLN A 87 0.77 11.56 -27.56
CA GLN A 87 2.17 11.49 -27.11
C GLN A 87 2.60 10.07 -26.71
N CYS A 88 1.65 9.14 -26.71
CA CYS A 88 1.87 7.71 -26.57
C CYS A 88 1.00 6.95 -27.57
N ILE A 89 1.32 5.68 -27.80
CA ILE A 89 0.50 4.79 -28.63
C ILE A 89 -0.79 4.46 -27.87
N ILE A 90 -1.93 4.65 -28.52
CA ILE A 90 -3.26 4.32 -28.00
C ILE A 90 -3.97 3.45 -29.05
N THR A 91 -4.42 2.27 -28.63
CA THR A 91 -5.08 1.28 -29.48
C THR A 91 -6.36 0.76 -28.81
N GLU A 92 -7.12 -0.08 -29.51
CA GLU A 92 -8.28 -0.77 -28.91
C GLU A 92 -7.86 -1.88 -27.94
N GLU A 93 -6.57 -2.20 -27.83
CA GLU A 93 -6.03 -3.15 -26.86
C GLU A 93 -5.66 -2.41 -25.55
N PRO A 94 -6.39 -2.64 -24.45
CA PRO A 94 -6.23 -1.85 -23.22
C PRO A 94 -4.86 -2.05 -22.58
N ASN A 95 -4.32 -3.29 -22.58
CA ASN A 95 -3.00 -3.58 -22.00
C ASN A 95 -1.85 -2.86 -22.74
N ALA A 96 -1.91 -2.81 -24.08
CA ALA A 96 -0.92 -2.10 -24.88
C ALA A 96 -0.98 -0.59 -24.64
N THR A 97 -2.19 -0.04 -24.56
CA THR A 97 -2.44 1.38 -24.27
C THR A 97 -1.95 1.76 -22.87
N LEU A 98 -2.26 0.95 -21.85
CA LEU A 98 -1.82 1.20 -20.47
C LEU A 98 -0.30 1.21 -20.37
N TRP A 99 0.37 0.21 -20.96
CA TRP A 99 1.82 0.11 -20.92
C TRP A 99 2.50 1.30 -21.60
N SER A 100 2.02 1.66 -22.80
CA SER A 100 2.47 2.83 -23.55
C SER A 100 2.29 4.15 -22.77
N PHE A 101 1.13 4.31 -22.12
CA PHE A 101 0.84 5.47 -21.28
C PHE A 101 1.75 5.55 -20.04
N LEU A 102 1.93 4.44 -19.32
CA LEU A 102 2.80 4.38 -18.14
C LEU A 102 4.26 4.67 -18.48
N GLN A 103 4.76 4.21 -19.63
CA GLN A 103 6.09 4.59 -20.13
C GLN A 103 6.21 6.08 -20.43
N TRP A 104 5.18 6.67 -21.04
CA TRP A 104 5.13 8.11 -21.27
C TRP A 104 5.10 8.89 -19.94
N ARG A 105 4.32 8.43 -18.97
CA ARG A 105 4.21 9.03 -17.63
C ARG A 105 5.55 9.11 -16.91
N GLN A 106 6.43 8.10 -17.06
CA GLN A 106 7.77 8.15 -16.47
C GLN A 106 8.54 9.41 -16.91
N LYS A 107 8.38 9.84 -18.17
CA LYS A 107 8.96 11.10 -18.68
C LYS A 107 8.23 12.33 -18.15
N LEU A 108 6.90 12.26 -17.98
CA LEU A 108 6.11 13.35 -17.36
C LEU A 108 6.60 13.65 -15.93
N LYS A 109 6.90 12.61 -15.14
CA LYS A 109 7.35 12.77 -13.74
C LYS A 109 8.61 13.64 -13.60
N SER A 110 9.47 13.66 -14.62
CA SER A 110 10.66 14.53 -14.65
C SER A 110 10.33 16.02 -14.84
N ARG A 111 9.20 16.34 -15.48
CA ARG A 111 8.73 17.70 -15.74
C ARG A 111 7.78 18.20 -14.65
N LYS A 112 6.96 17.30 -14.10
CA LYS A 112 5.92 17.61 -13.12
C LYS A 112 5.82 16.50 -12.08
N LYS A 113 5.98 16.88 -10.80
CA LYS A 113 5.87 15.94 -9.68
C LYS A 113 4.40 15.64 -9.39
N HIS A 114 4.02 14.38 -9.51
CA HIS A 114 2.69 13.86 -9.18
C HIS A 114 2.80 12.44 -8.60
N ASP A 115 1.76 12.01 -7.91
CA ASP A 115 1.72 10.70 -7.24
C ASP A 115 1.17 9.64 -8.21
N ASN A 116 0.16 10.01 -9.01
CA ASN A 116 -0.54 9.17 -9.96
C ASN A 116 -0.91 9.95 -11.23
N ALA A 117 -1.09 9.26 -12.36
CA ALA A 117 -1.59 9.88 -13.58
C ALA A 117 -2.66 9.01 -14.26
N GLN A 118 -3.73 9.64 -14.74
CA GLN A 118 -4.86 8.95 -15.36
C GLN A 118 -5.07 9.47 -16.79
N LEU A 119 -5.09 8.56 -17.76
CA LEU A 119 -5.45 8.87 -19.15
C LEU A 119 -6.96 8.75 -19.32
N LEU A 120 -7.60 9.81 -19.81
CA LEU A 120 -8.97 9.81 -20.31
C LEU A 120 -8.95 9.70 -21.84
N THR A 121 -9.56 8.65 -22.37
CA THR A 121 -9.55 8.33 -23.80
C THR A 121 -10.96 8.31 -24.38
N GLY A 122 -11.07 8.69 -25.67
CA GLY A 122 -12.25 8.50 -26.49
C GLY A 122 -12.17 7.24 -27.36
N VAL A 123 -11.09 6.46 -27.27
CA VAL A 123 -11.03 5.11 -27.84
C VAL A 123 -11.91 4.18 -27.01
N ILE A 124 -12.64 3.31 -27.71
CA ILE A 124 -13.42 2.25 -27.09
C ILE A 124 -12.54 1.00 -27.18
N PHE A 125 -12.19 0.41 -26.05
CA PHE A 125 -11.39 -0.81 -26.04
C PHE A 125 -12.22 -2.02 -26.48
N LYS A 126 -11.54 -3.08 -26.90
CA LYS A 126 -12.22 -4.33 -27.25
C LYS A 126 -12.86 -4.98 -26.02
N GLY A 127 -13.99 -5.66 -26.25
CA GLY A 127 -14.75 -6.33 -25.20
C GLY A 127 -15.51 -5.34 -24.32
N THR A 128 -15.55 -5.63 -23.02
CA THR A 128 -16.30 -4.85 -22.01
C THR A 128 -15.41 -3.94 -21.16
N THR A 129 -14.11 -3.86 -21.47
CA THR A 129 -13.14 -3.10 -20.68
C THR A 129 -13.33 -1.60 -20.92
N ILE A 130 -13.65 -0.86 -19.86
CA ILE A 130 -13.81 0.61 -19.90
C ILE A 130 -12.70 1.35 -19.14
N GLY A 131 -11.80 0.62 -18.49
CA GLY A 131 -10.65 1.15 -17.78
C GLY A 131 -9.63 0.04 -17.51
N MET A 132 -8.40 0.41 -17.18
CA MET A 132 -7.38 -0.53 -16.74
C MET A 132 -6.29 0.15 -15.92
N ALA A 133 -5.89 -0.45 -14.81
CA ALA A 133 -4.80 0.04 -13.96
C ALA A 133 -4.07 -1.08 -13.20
N PRO A 134 -2.75 -0.96 -12.95
CA PRO A 134 -2.02 -1.93 -12.16
C PRO A 134 -2.48 -1.96 -10.69
N LEU A 135 -2.63 -3.17 -10.16
CA LEU A 135 -2.85 -3.38 -8.74
C LEU A 135 -1.62 -2.91 -7.94
N GLU A 136 -1.83 -2.17 -6.85
CA GLU A 136 -0.77 -1.67 -5.95
C GLU A 136 0.27 -0.75 -6.61
N GLY A 137 -0.11 -0.14 -7.73
CA GLY A 137 0.76 0.75 -8.49
C GLY A 137 1.05 2.10 -7.83
N MET A 138 0.29 2.53 -6.81
CA MET A 138 0.38 3.89 -6.27
C MET A 138 1.81 4.26 -5.84
N CYS A 139 2.23 5.49 -6.12
CA CYS A 139 3.59 6.04 -5.93
C CYS A 139 4.70 5.43 -6.80
N SER A 140 4.51 4.24 -7.38
CA SER A 140 5.50 3.62 -8.28
C SER A 140 5.83 4.54 -9.46
N LEU A 141 7.10 4.59 -9.85
CA LEU A 141 7.52 5.27 -11.07
C LEU A 141 6.91 4.60 -12.31
N GLU A 142 6.89 3.27 -12.35
CA GLU A 142 6.45 2.48 -13.49
C GLU A 142 4.94 2.28 -13.54
N ASN A 143 4.28 2.12 -12.38
CA ASN A 143 2.92 1.55 -12.33
C ASN A 143 1.84 2.48 -11.76
N SER A 144 2.18 3.68 -11.28
CA SER A 144 1.19 4.58 -10.65
C SER A 144 0.37 5.35 -11.69
N GLY A 145 -0.60 4.67 -12.28
CA GLY A 145 -1.56 5.29 -13.19
C GLY A 145 -2.56 4.30 -13.77
N GLY A 146 -3.43 4.81 -14.62
CA GLY A 146 -4.49 4.03 -15.27
C GLY A 146 -5.00 4.68 -16.54
N ILE A 147 -5.77 3.93 -17.31
CA ILE A 147 -6.46 4.39 -18.52
C ILE A 147 -7.96 4.25 -18.33
N ASN A 148 -8.73 5.21 -18.82
CA ASN A 148 -10.16 5.34 -18.56
C ASN A 148 -10.89 5.80 -19.82
N VAL A 149 -11.91 5.06 -20.23
CA VAL A 149 -12.79 5.45 -21.34
C VAL A 149 -13.84 6.42 -20.80
N ASP A 150 -14.00 7.57 -21.46
CA ASP A 150 -15.14 8.46 -21.20
C ASP A 150 -16.38 7.97 -21.97
N HIS A 151 -17.12 7.05 -21.34
CA HIS A 151 -18.19 6.26 -21.96
C HIS A 151 -19.61 6.82 -21.76
N SER A 152 -19.77 7.92 -21.03
CA SER A 152 -21.08 8.49 -20.69
C SER A 152 -21.08 10.01 -20.83
N GLU A 153 -22.18 10.62 -21.26
CA GLU A 153 -22.31 12.08 -21.24
C GLU A 153 -22.28 12.65 -19.81
N LEU A 154 -22.65 11.86 -18.80
CA LEU A 154 -22.56 12.26 -17.40
C LEU A 154 -21.13 12.09 -16.88
N SER A 155 -20.52 13.17 -16.39
CA SER A 155 -19.14 13.18 -15.85
C SER A 155 -18.93 12.15 -14.72
N ILE A 156 -19.97 11.85 -13.94
CA ILE A 156 -19.92 10.83 -12.89
C ILE A 156 -19.62 9.41 -13.43
N GLY A 157 -19.98 9.11 -14.69
CA GLY A 157 -19.71 7.81 -15.29
C GLY A 157 -18.21 7.58 -15.51
N ALA A 158 -17.51 8.57 -16.07
CA ALA A 158 -16.06 8.54 -16.21
C ALA A 158 -15.35 8.64 -14.85
N ALA A 159 -15.90 9.41 -13.90
CA ALA A 159 -15.36 9.50 -12.55
C ALA A 159 -15.44 8.18 -11.79
N ALA A 160 -16.53 7.41 -11.95
CA ALA A 160 -16.67 6.08 -11.34
C ALA A 160 -15.61 5.12 -11.87
N THR A 161 -15.37 5.10 -13.19
CA THR A 161 -14.27 4.34 -13.80
C THR A 161 -12.91 4.80 -13.26
N MET A 162 -12.63 6.11 -13.26
CA MET A 162 -11.36 6.62 -12.75
C MET A 162 -11.13 6.28 -11.28
N ALA A 163 -12.16 6.34 -10.44
CA ALA A 163 -12.06 5.92 -9.05
C ALA A 163 -11.88 4.41 -8.90
N HIS A 164 -12.44 3.60 -9.77
CA HIS A 164 -12.17 2.16 -9.82
C HIS A 164 -10.68 1.90 -10.12
N GLU A 165 -10.13 2.55 -11.16
CA GLU A 165 -8.75 2.36 -11.59
C GLU A 165 -7.73 2.88 -10.56
N ILE A 166 -8.00 4.03 -9.91
CA ILE A 166 -7.20 4.50 -8.78
C ILE A 166 -7.32 3.50 -7.61
N GLY A 167 -8.46 2.85 -7.42
CA GLY A 167 -8.69 1.80 -6.43
C GLY A 167 -7.76 0.61 -6.63
N HIS A 168 -7.57 0.17 -7.87
CA HIS A 168 -6.55 -0.82 -8.21
C HIS A 168 -5.15 -0.33 -7.85
N ASN A 169 -4.79 0.93 -8.18
CA ASN A 169 -3.49 1.47 -7.78
C ASN A 169 -3.28 1.46 -6.25
N PHE A 170 -4.35 1.61 -5.47
CA PHE A 170 -4.37 1.47 -4.02
C PHE A 170 -4.37 0.02 -3.49
N GLY A 171 -4.36 -0.97 -4.38
CA GLY A 171 -4.36 -2.39 -4.04
C GLY A 171 -5.73 -2.99 -3.77
N MET A 172 -6.82 -2.28 -4.06
CA MET A 172 -8.17 -2.81 -3.92
C MET A 172 -8.46 -3.80 -5.04
N SER A 173 -8.85 -5.02 -4.70
CA SER A 173 -9.31 -5.99 -5.70
C SER A 173 -10.80 -5.81 -5.97
N HIS A 174 -11.31 -6.45 -7.04
CA HIS A 174 -12.75 -6.49 -7.29
C HIS A 174 -13.53 -7.09 -6.12
N ASP A 175 -14.70 -6.50 -5.87
CA ASP A 175 -15.66 -7.01 -4.90
C ASP A 175 -16.16 -8.40 -5.30
N HIS A 176 -16.15 -9.32 -4.35
CA HIS A 176 -16.75 -10.65 -4.47
C HIS A 176 -18.09 -10.74 -3.72
N ASP A 177 -18.80 -11.86 -3.87
CA ASP A 177 -20.06 -12.11 -3.16
C ASP A 177 -19.91 -11.82 -1.66
N GLY A 178 -20.80 -10.98 -1.14
CA GLY A 178 -20.82 -10.55 0.26
C GLY A 178 -19.87 -9.39 0.62
N CYS A 179 -19.19 -8.76 -0.34
CA CYS A 179 -18.39 -7.55 -0.11
C CYS A 179 -19.25 -6.29 -0.07
N CYS A 180 -19.96 -5.99 -1.16
CA CYS A 180 -20.78 -4.79 -1.27
C CYS A 180 -22.09 -4.96 -0.49
N VAL A 181 -22.14 -4.37 0.71
CA VAL A 181 -23.33 -4.34 1.57
C VAL A 181 -23.80 -2.91 1.84
N GLU A 182 -22.97 -1.94 1.50
CA GLU A 182 -23.16 -0.51 1.70
C GLU A 182 -24.12 0.12 0.67
N ALA A 183 -24.30 -0.54 -0.48
CA ALA A 183 -25.21 -0.10 -1.53
C ALA A 183 -25.87 -1.29 -2.22
N THR A 184 -27.12 -1.11 -2.62
CA THR A 184 -27.84 -2.07 -3.48
C THR A 184 -27.53 -1.83 -4.96
N ALA A 185 -27.91 -2.77 -5.84
CA ALA A 185 -27.75 -2.61 -7.28
C ALA A 185 -28.54 -1.39 -7.81
N GLU A 186 -29.71 -1.10 -7.25
CA GLU A 186 -30.54 0.06 -7.61
C GLU A 186 -29.91 1.40 -7.18
N GLN A 187 -28.98 1.36 -6.22
CA GLN A 187 -28.18 2.51 -5.80
C GLN A 187 -26.85 2.62 -6.57
N GLY A 188 -26.60 1.68 -7.50
CA GLY A 188 -25.42 1.63 -8.37
C GLY A 188 -24.31 0.72 -7.88
N GLY A 189 -24.50 0.04 -6.74
CA GLY A 189 -23.51 -0.86 -6.16
C GLY A 189 -22.25 -0.14 -5.64
N CYS A 190 -21.15 -0.87 -5.59
CA CYS A 190 -19.87 -0.40 -5.06
C CYS A 190 -18.85 -0.13 -6.17
N VAL A 191 -17.94 0.82 -5.93
CA VAL A 191 -16.96 1.29 -6.92
C VAL A 191 -16.11 0.14 -7.46
N MET A 192 -15.68 -0.80 -6.62
CA MET A 192 -14.83 -1.93 -7.01
C MET A 192 -15.60 -3.14 -7.55
N ALA A 193 -16.87 -3.00 -7.94
CA ALA A 193 -17.57 -4.06 -8.66
C ALA A 193 -16.88 -4.35 -10.01
N ALA A 194 -16.77 -5.61 -10.39
CA ALA A 194 -16.09 -6.03 -11.63
C ALA A 194 -16.79 -5.56 -12.92
N ALA A 195 -18.03 -5.08 -12.83
CA ALA A 195 -18.77 -4.49 -13.92
C ALA A 195 -19.49 -3.23 -13.42
N THR A 196 -19.40 -2.15 -14.20
CA THR A 196 -20.13 -0.91 -13.94
C THR A 196 -21.52 -0.99 -14.59
N GLY A 197 -22.53 -0.49 -13.88
CA GLY A 197 -23.90 -0.36 -14.36
C GLY A 197 -24.46 1.05 -14.15
N HIS A 198 -25.70 1.25 -14.60
CA HIS A 198 -26.50 2.43 -14.25
C HIS A 198 -27.50 2.05 -13.14
N PRO A 199 -27.67 2.89 -12.08
CA PRO A 199 -26.92 4.12 -11.79
C PRO A 199 -25.45 3.86 -11.40
N PHE A 200 -24.60 4.89 -11.48
CA PHE A 200 -23.16 4.74 -11.24
C PHE A 200 -22.82 4.63 -9.74
N PRO A 201 -21.85 3.78 -9.36
CA PRO A 201 -21.46 3.56 -7.97
C PRO A 201 -20.85 4.81 -7.34
N ARG A 202 -21.02 4.94 -6.02
CA ARG A 202 -20.50 6.09 -5.24
C ARG A 202 -19.80 5.71 -3.94
N VAL A 203 -19.82 4.42 -3.59
CA VAL A 203 -19.33 3.93 -2.29
C VAL A 203 -18.31 2.82 -2.48
N PHE A 204 -17.29 2.80 -1.64
CA PHE A 204 -16.35 1.69 -1.52
C PHE A 204 -16.85 0.68 -0.49
N SER A 205 -16.69 -0.61 -0.78
CA SER A 205 -17.11 -1.68 0.12
C SER A 205 -16.17 -1.82 1.31
N ARG A 206 -16.62 -2.52 2.35
CA ARG A 206 -15.75 -2.97 3.45
C ARG A 206 -14.56 -3.83 2.99
N CYS A 207 -14.68 -4.56 1.88
CA CYS A 207 -13.57 -5.34 1.34
C CYS A 207 -12.51 -4.42 0.74
N SER A 208 -12.93 -3.42 -0.04
CA SER A 208 -12.02 -2.41 -0.60
C SER A 208 -11.26 -1.67 0.51
N LYS A 209 -11.94 -1.31 1.60
CA LYS A 209 -11.31 -0.69 2.79
C LYS A 209 -10.24 -1.59 3.41
N ARG A 210 -10.53 -2.88 3.58
CA ARG A 210 -9.57 -3.84 4.14
C ARG A 210 -8.35 -4.04 3.23
N ASP A 211 -8.56 -4.07 1.92
CA ASP A 211 -7.47 -4.21 0.95
C ASP A 211 -6.57 -2.96 0.96
N LEU A 212 -7.17 -1.76 1.03
CA LEU A 212 -6.46 -0.50 1.22
C LEU A 212 -5.64 -0.49 2.52
N ASP A 213 -6.23 -0.88 3.65
CA ASP A 213 -5.52 -0.97 4.92
C ASP A 213 -4.33 -1.94 4.83
N SER A 214 -4.52 -3.08 4.17
CA SER A 214 -3.45 -4.06 3.94
C SER A 214 -2.33 -3.50 3.05
N TYR A 215 -2.66 -2.66 2.08
CA TYR A 215 -1.68 -2.00 1.21
C TYR A 215 -0.83 -0.98 1.97
N PHE A 216 -1.43 -0.17 2.84
CA PHE A 216 -0.66 0.77 3.67
C PHE A 216 0.17 0.06 4.74
N GLN A 217 -0.34 -1.00 5.36
CA GLN A 217 0.39 -1.76 6.38
C GLN A 217 1.66 -2.44 5.88
N LYS A 218 1.84 -2.60 4.56
CA LYS A 218 3.08 -3.13 3.99
C LYS A 218 4.05 -2.06 3.48
N GLY A 219 3.74 -0.78 3.70
CA GLY A 219 4.53 0.36 3.22
C GLY A 219 4.12 0.89 1.84
N GLY A 220 2.94 0.52 1.34
CA GLY A 220 2.38 1.12 0.12
C GLY A 220 2.01 2.59 0.34
N GLY A 221 1.98 3.39 -0.73
CA GLY A 221 1.49 4.76 -0.65
C GLY A 221 2.42 5.79 0.00
N MET A 222 3.74 5.55 0.06
CA MET A 222 4.68 6.45 0.75
C MET A 222 4.66 7.91 0.26
N CYS A 223 4.32 8.16 -1.00
CA CYS A 223 4.26 9.50 -1.56
C CYS A 223 3.05 10.33 -1.09
N LEU A 224 2.05 9.74 -0.43
CA LEU A 224 0.73 10.34 -0.20
C LEU A 224 0.62 11.18 1.08
N TYR A 225 1.67 11.20 1.88
CA TYR A 225 1.69 11.86 3.19
C TYR A 225 2.18 13.32 3.10
N ASN A 226 2.19 13.90 1.90
CA ASN A 226 2.56 15.29 1.69
C ASN A 226 1.35 16.08 1.14
N MET A 227 1.21 17.31 1.60
CA MET A 227 0.20 18.20 1.02
C MET A 227 0.66 18.65 -0.38
N PRO A 228 -0.22 18.75 -1.39
CA PRO A 228 0.12 19.38 -2.66
C PRO A 228 0.58 20.82 -2.45
N ASN A 229 1.46 21.30 -3.33
CA ASN A 229 1.68 22.74 -3.45
C ASN A 229 0.43 23.35 -4.08
N MET A 230 -0.24 24.24 -3.36
CA MET A 230 -1.56 24.74 -3.78
C MET A 230 -1.49 25.60 -5.05
N LYS A 231 -0.30 26.10 -5.40
CA LYS A 231 -0.07 26.79 -6.69
C LYS A 231 -0.24 25.88 -7.90
N ASP A 232 -0.12 24.57 -7.69
CA ASP A 232 -0.28 23.59 -8.76
C ASP A 232 -1.74 23.13 -8.92
N LEU A 233 -2.66 23.51 -8.01
CA LEU A 233 -4.04 23.06 -8.04
C LEU A 233 -4.79 23.62 -9.27
N VAL A 234 -5.40 22.72 -10.04
CA VAL A 234 -6.23 23.06 -11.20
C VAL A 234 -7.63 23.43 -10.72
N GLY A 235 -8.06 24.67 -10.93
CA GLY A 235 -9.37 25.18 -10.53
C GLY A 235 -9.33 26.56 -9.86
N GLY A 236 -8.16 26.94 -9.34
CA GLY A 236 -7.97 28.21 -8.64
C GLY A 236 -8.59 28.23 -7.25
N LYS A 237 -8.38 29.37 -6.57
CA LYS A 237 -8.69 29.56 -5.14
C LYS A 237 -10.19 29.51 -4.87
N LYS A 238 -10.63 28.61 -3.99
CA LYS A 238 -12.02 28.51 -3.56
C LYS A 238 -12.14 28.02 -2.11
N CYS A 239 -12.42 28.96 -1.21
CA CYS A 239 -12.81 28.63 0.16
C CYS A 239 -14.01 27.68 0.22
N GLY A 240 -13.89 26.64 1.04
CA GLY A 240 -14.87 25.58 1.24
C GLY A 240 -14.63 24.34 0.39
N ASN A 241 -13.55 24.29 -0.40
CA ASN A 241 -13.18 23.11 -1.17
C ASN A 241 -12.37 22.09 -0.34
N GLY A 242 -11.98 22.45 0.88
CA GLY A 242 -11.23 21.63 1.83
C GLY A 242 -9.73 21.57 1.57
N PHE A 243 -9.17 22.47 0.75
CA PHE A 243 -7.75 22.66 0.55
C PHE A 243 -7.40 24.07 0.99
N VAL A 244 -6.40 24.21 1.88
CA VAL A 244 -5.95 25.54 2.32
C VAL A 244 -5.17 26.17 1.18
N GLU A 245 -5.70 27.17 0.47
CA GLU A 245 -5.03 27.79 -0.68
C GLU A 245 -4.34 29.12 -0.34
N ASP A 246 -3.54 29.68 -1.26
CA ASP A 246 -2.84 30.95 -1.03
C ASP A 246 -3.83 32.07 -0.62
N GLY A 247 -3.77 32.53 0.62
CA GLY A 247 -4.65 33.58 1.18
C GLY A 247 -5.69 33.05 2.17
N GLU A 248 -5.79 31.73 2.33
CA GLU A 248 -6.59 31.06 3.35
C GLU A 248 -5.69 30.60 4.50
N GLU A 249 -6.21 30.60 5.72
CA GLU A 249 -5.51 30.10 6.90
C GLU A 249 -5.97 28.68 7.27
N CYS A 250 -7.18 28.32 6.84
CA CYS A 250 -7.77 27.01 7.04
C CYS A 250 -8.92 26.79 6.04
N ASP A 251 -9.20 25.55 5.67
CA ASP A 251 -10.40 25.19 4.91
C ASP A 251 -10.92 23.82 5.39
N CYS A 252 -12.10 23.84 6.00
CA CYS A 252 -12.76 22.66 6.56
C CYS A 252 -13.94 22.15 5.71
N GLY A 253 -14.05 22.61 4.46
CA GLY A 253 -15.17 22.34 3.57
C GLY A 253 -16.25 23.42 3.62
N GLU A 254 -17.35 23.17 2.92
CA GLU A 254 -18.51 24.07 2.89
C GLU A 254 -19.10 24.24 4.31
N PRO A 255 -19.77 25.37 4.62
CA PRO A 255 -20.26 25.67 5.97
C PRO A 255 -21.13 24.58 6.62
N ASP A 256 -21.93 23.87 5.81
CA ASP A 256 -22.81 22.79 6.28
C ASP A 256 -22.05 21.48 6.62
N GLU A 257 -20.84 21.30 6.09
CA GLU A 257 -20.01 20.10 6.29
C GLU A 257 -18.90 20.32 7.33
N CYS A 258 -18.53 21.59 7.57
CA CYS A 258 -17.44 21.93 8.47
C CYS A 258 -17.77 21.64 9.95
N THR A 259 -17.06 20.68 10.53
CA THR A 259 -17.14 20.33 11.96
C THR A 259 -15.94 20.85 12.76
N ASN A 260 -15.07 21.65 12.13
CA ASN A 260 -13.82 22.09 12.73
C ASN A 260 -14.02 23.34 13.58
N ASP A 261 -13.81 23.22 14.89
CA ASP A 261 -13.99 24.35 15.81
C ASP A 261 -12.93 25.45 15.67
N CYS A 262 -11.81 25.18 15.02
CA CYS A 262 -10.70 26.12 14.86
C CYS A 262 -10.80 26.96 13.58
N CYS A 263 -11.65 26.56 12.62
CA CYS A 263 -11.76 27.20 11.31
C CYS A 263 -13.11 27.90 11.12
N ASN A 264 -13.11 29.08 10.51
CA ASN A 264 -14.32 29.74 10.06
C ASN A 264 -14.59 29.39 8.59
N ALA A 265 -15.55 28.50 8.35
CA ALA A 265 -15.88 27.99 7.03
C ALA A 265 -16.38 29.06 6.03
N ASN A 266 -16.87 30.20 6.51
CA ASN A 266 -17.42 31.24 5.62
C ASN A 266 -16.34 32.07 4.91
N ASN A 267 -15.14 32.14 5.48
CA ASN A 267 -14.07 33.01 5.01
C ASN A 267 -12.68 32.36 5.06
N CYS A 268 -12.60 31.08 5.46
CA CYS A 268 -11.37 30.30 5.50
C CYS A 268 -10.25 30.92 6.36
N THR A 269 -10.65 31.60 7.45
CA THR A 269 -9.74 32.15 8.45
C THR A 269 -9.76 31.32 9.73
N LEU A 270 -8.64 31.28 10.45
CA LEU A 270 -8.60 30.70 11.78
C LEU A 270 -9.49 31.50 12.73
N LYS A 271 -10.12 30.83 13.69
CA LYS A 271 -10.83 31.49 14.79
C LYS A 271 -9.83 32.11 15.77
N GLU A 272 -10.32 33.03 16.59
CA GLU A 272 -9.51 33.69 17.62
C GLU A 272 -8.77 32.66 18.49
N GLU A 273 -7.49 32.94 18.78
CA GLU A 273 -6.56 32.05 19.51
C GLU A 273 -6.16 30.74 18.82
N ALA A 274 -6.74 30.36 17.68
CA ALA A 274 -6.31 29.16 16.96
C ALA A 274 -4.95 29.38 16.26
N GLN A 275 -4.03 28.43 16.44
CA GLN A 275 -2.75 28.39 15.71
C GLN A 275 -2.81 27.45 14.49
N CYS A 276 -3.77 26.54 14.49
CA CYS A 276 -3.98 25.57 13.44
C CYS A 276 -5.43 25.07 13.48
N ALA A 277 -5.89 24.51 12.36
CA ALA A 277 -7.18 23.84 12.27
C ALA A 277 -7.06 22.39 11.78
N HIS A 278 -6.09 22.09 10.93
CA HIS A 278 -5.98 20.81 10.23
C HIS A 278 -4.64 20.13 10.52
N GLY A 279 -4.55 18.83 10.25
CA GLY A 279 -3.29 18.09 10.31
C GLY A 279 -3.03 17.39 11.65
N VAL A 280 -2.26 16.31 11.59
CA VAL A 280 -2.04 15.40 12.73
C VAL A 280 -1.16 15.97 13.84
N CYS A 281 -0.46 17.07 13.56
CA CYS A 281 0.30 17.87 14.51
C CYS A 281 -0.50 19.08 15.04
N CYS A 282 -1.82 19.11 14.83
CA CYS A 282 -2.73 20.06 15.44
C CYS A 282 -3.61 19.36 16.50
N GLU A 283 -3.70 19.91 17.70
CA GLU A 283 -4.53 19.39 18.78
C GLU A 283 -5.13 20.56 19.57
N GLY A 284 -6.45 20.57 19.74
CA GLY A 284 -7.13 21.66 20.45
C GLY A 284 -6.83 23.05 19.86
N CYS A 285 -6.79 23.16 18.53
CA CYS A 285 -6.42 24.37 17.80
C CYS A 285 -4.99 24.90 18.07
N LYS A 286 -4.11 24.09 18.68
CA LYS A 286 -2.70 24.43 18.97
C LYS A 286 -1.76 23.44 18.29
N LEU A 287 -0.55 23.91 17.99
CA LEU A 287 0.50 23.06 17.44
C LEU A 287 1.01 22.09 18.52
N LYS A 288 1.14 20.81 18.16
CA LYS A 288 1.77 19.81 19.02
C LYS A 288 3.24 20.13 19.24
N GLN A 289 3.76 19.72 20.41
CA GLN A 289 5.16 19.92 20.76
C GLN A 289 6.09 19.27 19.73
N ALA A 290 7.20 19.95 19.42
CA ALA A 290 8.27 19.41 18.59
C ALA A 290 8.73 18.05 19.13
N GLY A 291 8.97 17.06 18.26
CA GLY A 291 9.31 15.70 18.68
C GLY A 291 8.14 14.79 19.03
N THR A 292 6.90 15.28 18.98
CA THR A 292 5.75 14.37 19.10
C THR A 292 5.69 13.47 17.86
N MET A 293 5.73 12.14 18.03
CA MET A 293 5.62 11.22 16.90
C MET A 293 4.25 11.39 16.22
N CYS A 294 4.26 11.81 14.96
CA CYS A 294 3.04 11.98 14.17
C CYS A 294 2.77 10.84 13.22
N ARG A 295 3.81 10.06 12.87
CA ARG A 295 3.68 8.85 12.07
C ARG A 295 4.71 7.81 12.51
N GLY A 296 4.22 6.60 12.80
CA GLY A 296 5.07 5.43 13.04
C GLY A 296 5.41 4.70 11.74
N PRO A 297 6.46 3.85 11.74
CA PRO A 297 6.82 3.07 10.57
C PRO A 297 5.76 1.99 10.28
N ALA A 298 5.33 1.90 9.02
CA ALA A 298 4.38 0.91 8.53
C ALA A 298 5.02 -0.48 8.36
N GLY A 299 6.34 -0.57 8.18
CA GLY A 299 7.06 -1.82 8.00
C GLY A 299 8.57 -1.67 8.09
N ALA A 300 9.31 -2.74 7.78
CA ALA A 300 10.77 -2.77 7.90
C ALA A 300 11.51 -1.80 6.96
N CYS A 301 10.83 -1.29 5.94
CA CYS A 301 11.39 -0.35 4.97
C CYS A 301 10.97 1.10 5.21
N ASP A 302 10.27 1.39 6.32
CA ASP A 302 9.71 2.70 6.61
C ASP A 302 10.38 3.33 7.85
N LEU A 303 10.41 4.66 7.91
CA LEU A 303 11.01 5.41 9.01
C LEU A 303 9.92 6.21 9.75
N PRO A 304 10.11 6.56 11.03
CA PRO A 304 9.15 7.41 11.76
C PRO A 304 9.33 8.90 11.43
N GLU A 305 8.26 9.69 11.60
CA GLU A 305 8.32 11.15 11.61
C GLU A 305 7.67 11.77 12.85
N TYR A 306 8.17 12.96 13.15
CA TYR A 306 7.86 13.72 14.36
C TYR A 306 7.45 15.15 14.01
N CYS A 307 6.46 15.67 14.74
CA CYS A 307 6.01 17.04 14.62
C CYS A 307 7.18 18.01 14.83
N THR A 308 7.24 19.06 14.02
CA THR A 308 8.29 20.08 14.13
C THR A 308 8.02 21.10 15.23
N GLY A 309 6.77 21.19 15.71
CA GLY A 309 6.29 22.25 16.59
C GLY A 309 6.02 23.59 15.89
N ALA A 310 6.35 23.69 14.60
CA ALA A 310 6.17 24.90 13.79
C ALA A 310 5.15 24.71 12.65
N SER A 311 4.71 23.47 12.42
CA SER A 311 3.75 23.12 11.37
C SER A 311 2.65 22.23 11.97
N PRO A 312 1.39 22.40 11.54
CA PRO A 312 0.31 21.54 11.97
C PRO A 312 0.27 20.21 11.20
N TYR A 313 1.10 20.09 10.16
CA TYR A 313 1.29 18.86 9.38
C TYR A 313 2.54 18.11 9.81
N CYS A 314 2.47 16.78 9.78
CA CYS A 314 3.64 15.93 9.90
C CYS A 314 4.59 16.19 8.73
N PRO A 315 5.92 16.08 8.91
CA PRO A 315 6.86 16.08 7.79
C PRO A 315 6.48 15.04 6.73
N ALA A 316 6.96 15.26 5.50
CA ALA A 316 6.73 14.29 4.43
C ALA A 316 7.29 12.91 4.81
N ASN A 317 6.53 11.86 4.50
CA ASN A 317 6.94 10.49 4.76
C ASN A 317 8.26 10.17 4.05
N VAL A 318 9.26 9.79 4.83
CA VAL A 318 10.53 9.26 4.35
C VAL A 318 10.66 7.79 4.75
N TYR A 319 11.29 7.02 3.88
CA TYR A 319 11.43 5.58 4.02
C TYR A 319 12.87 5.18 3.73
N LEU A 320 13.25 3.93 3.98
CA LEU A 320 14.59 3.45 3.65
C LEU A 320 14.83 3.56 2.15
N LEU A 321 15.98 4.12 1.77
CA LEU A 321 16.34 4.29 0.38
C LEU A 321 16.35 2.94 -0.36
N ASP A 322 15.86 2.94 -1.60
CA ASP A 322 15.71 1.73 -2.41
C ASP A 322 17.03 0.95 -2.50
N GLY A 323 16.92 -0.38 -2.37
CA GLY A 323 18.08 -1.27 -2.25
C GLY A 323 18.50 -1.59 -0.83
N SER A 324 18.02 -0.84 0.17
CA SER A 324 18.24 -1.18 1.58
C SER A 324 17.75 -2.60 1.87
N SER A 325 18.52 -3.37 2.63
CA SER A 325 18.15 -4.76 2.91
C SER A 325 16.98 -4.84 3.88
N CYS A 326 16.03 -5.76 3.62
CA CYS A 326 14.93 -6.06 4.51
C CYS A 326 14.71 -7.58 4.62
N GLN A 327 13.84 -8.01 5.54
CA GLN A 327 13.58 -9.43 5.81
C GLN A 327 14.86 -10.24 6.05
N TYR A 328 15.72 -9.75 6.95
CA TYR A 328 16.99 -10.40 7.33
C TYR A 328 17.94 -10.71 6.16
N GLY A 329 17.99 -9.87 5.12
CA GLY A 329 18.86 -10.10 3.95
C GLY A 329 18.16 -10.75 2.75
N LEU A 330 16.92 -11.21 2.92
CA LEU A 330 16.21 -11.98 1.91
C LEU A 330 15.55 -11.11 0.83
N ALA A 331 15.42 -9.80 1.06
CA ALA A 331 14.85 -8.86 0.11
C ALA A 331 15.49 -7.48 0.19
N TYR A 332 15.09 -6.62 -0.75
CA TYR A 332 15.46 -5.22 -0.82
C TYR A 332 14.19 -4.36 -0.68
N CYS A 333 14.33 -3.23 -0.01
CA CYS A 333 13.33 -2.17 0.01
C CYS A 333 13.20 -1.58 -1.39
N TYR A 334 11.96 -1.40 -1.82
CA TYR A 334 11.62 -0.75 -3.08
C TYR A 334 10.37 0.10 -2.87
N ASN A 335 10.50 1.41 -3.05
CA ASN A 335 9.44 2.39 -2.86
C ASN A 335 8.74 2.27 -1.49
N GLY A 336 9.54 2.05 -0.44
CA GLY A 336 9.07 1.90 0.95
C GLY A 336 8.48 0.54 1.31
N MET A 337 8.36 -0.38 0.35
CA MET A 337 7.88 -1.75 0.60
C MET A 337 9.04 -2.75 0.63
N CYS A 338 8.96 -3.74 1.51
CA CYS A 338 9.82 -4.91 1.44
C CYS A 338 9.13 -5.97 0.57
N LEU A 339 9.57 -6.14 -0.69
CA LEU A 339 8.89 -7.00 -1.67
C LEU A 339 9.55 -8.40 -1.75
N THR A 340 8.76 -9.44 -1.51
CA THR A 340 9.19 -10.85 -1.60
C THR A 340 8.20 -11.69 -2.42
N HIS A 341 8.70 -12.75 -3.06
CA HIS A 341 7.82 -13.78 -3.66
C HIS A 341 6.88 -14.40 -2.63
N GLU A 342 7.32 -14.54 -1.37
CA GLU A 342 6.51 -15.14 -0.30
C GLU A 342 5.28 -14.30 0.02
N GLN A 343 5.45 -12.99 0.24
CA GLN A 343 4.33 -12.10 0.51
C GLN A 343 3.35 -12.07 -0.67
N GLN A 344 3.84 -12.05 -1.91
CA GLN A 344 2.96 -12.11 -3.07
C GLN A 344 2.20 -13.45 -3.15
N CYS A 345 2.84 -14.57 -2.81
CA CYS A 345 2.14 -15.86 -2.68
C CYS A 345 1.09 -15.84 -1.57
N LEU A 346 1.37 -15.25 -0.39
CA LEU A 346 0.42 -15.10 0.70
C LEU A 346 -0.77 -14.20 0.32
N GLN A 347 -0.53 -13.18 -0.48
CA GLN A 347 -1.57 -12.31 -1.02
C GLN A 347 -2.49 -13.09 -1.96
N LEU A 348 -1.90 -13.80 -2.93
CA LEU A 348 -2.66 -14.55 -3.93
C LEU A 348 -3.35 -15.79 -3.38
N TRP A 349 -2.80 -16.47 -2.37
CA TRP A 349 -3.30 -17.79 -1.93
C TRP A 349 -3.72 -17.87 -0.47
N GLY A 350 -3.46 -16.82 0.31
CA GLY A 350 -3.74 -16.81 1.75
C GLY A 350 -2.66 -17.47 2.60
N TYR A 351 -2.96 -17.60 3.89
CA TYR A 351 -2.04 -18.06 4.91
C TYR A 351 -1.45 -19.44 4.60
N GLY A 352 -0.14 -19.59 4.81
CA GLY A 352 0.59 -20.84 4.56
C GLY A 352 1.06 -21.03 3.12
N ALA A 353 0.78 -20.08 2.22
CA ALA A 353 1.37 -20.05 0.90
C ALA A 353 2.83 -19.61 0.95
N ARG A 354 3.67 -20.23 0.12
CA ARG A 354 5.10 -19.95 0.00
C ARG A 354 5.53 -19.95 -1.46
N PRO A 355 6.71 -19.42 -1.82
CA PRO A 355 7.24 -19.54 -3.17
C PRO A 355 7.43 -21.01 -3.57
N ALA A 356 7.21 -21.33 -4.84
CA ALA A 356 7.56 -22.64 -5.39
C ALA A 356 9.08 -22.79 -5.56
N HIS A 357 9.53 -23.99 -5.87
CA HIS A 357 10.92 -24.26 -6.20
C HIS A 357 11.35 -23.50 -7.47
N ASP A 358 12.61 -23.08 -7.57
CA ASP A 358 13.14 -22.30 -8.70
C ASP A 358 12.89 -22.96 -10.06
N ALA A 359 13.03 -24.28 -10.13
CA ALA A 359 12.69 -25.08 -11.31
C ALA A 359 11.25 -24.85 -11.82
N CYS A 360 10.29 -24.54 -10.95
CA CYS A 360 8.94 -24.18 -11.36
C CYS A 360 8.90 -22.87 -12.13
N PHE A 361 9.65 -21.86 -11.69
CA PHE A 361 9.73 -20.60 -12.41
C PHE A 361 10.40 -20.82 -13.77
N GLU A 362 11.54 -21.50 -13.79
CA GLU A 362 12.34 -21.71 -15.01
C GLU A 362 11.58 -22.51 -16.09
N ASP A 363 10.94 -23.62 -15.71
CA ASP A 363 10.28 -24.51 -16.66
C ASP A 363 8.91 -23.96 -17.12
N VAL A 364 8.08 -23.54 -16.16
CA VAL A 364 6.72 -23.04 -16.48
C VAL A 364 6.80 -21.75 -17.28
N ASN A 365 7.69 -20.81 -16.90
CA ASN A 365 7.76 -19.51 -17.58
C ASN A 365 8.49 -19.54 -18.93
N ALA A 366 9.26 -20.60 -19.22
CA ALA A 366 9.83 -20.83 -20.54
C ALA A 366 8.79 -21.18 -21.62
N ALA A 367 7.56 -21.56 -21.21
CA ALA A 367 6.49 -21.92 -22.13
C ALA A 367 6.03 -20.73 -22.99
N GLY A 368 5.97 -19.52 -22.41
CA GLY A 368 5.49 -18.31 -23.09
C GLY A 368 4.02 -18.41 -23.51
N ASN A 369 3.18 -18.87 -22.61
CA ASN A 369 1.72 -18.98 -22.81
C ASN A 369 0.97 -18.32 -21.64
N ALA A 370 -0.35 -18.41 -21.62
CA ALA A 370 -1.19 -17.78 -20.61
C ALA A 370 -0.86 -18.18 -19.15
N PHE A 371 -0.25 -19.34 -18.93
CA PHE A 371 0.01 -19.90 -17.61
C PHE A 371 1.43 -19.66 -17.10
N GLY A 372 2.38 -19.47 -18.02
CA GLY A 372 3.78 -19.21 -17.71
C GLY A 372 4.42 -18.36 -18.80
N ASN A 373 4.82 -17.14 -18.44
CA ASN A 373 5.33 -16.13 -19.37
C ASN A 373 6.08 -15.00 -18.63
N CYS A 374 6.79 -14.16 -19.39
CA CYS A 374 7.37 -12.89 -18.96
C CYS A 374 6.51 -11.71 -19.44
N GLY A 375 5.19 -11.82 -19.24
CA GLY A 375 4.18 -10.85 -19.69
C GLY A 375 3.87 -10.92 -21.18
N LYS A 376 3.18 -9.89 -21.68
CA LYS A 376 2.79 -9.74 -23.08
C LYS A 376 3.63 -8.69 -23.82
N ASP A 377 3.83 -8.89 -25.11
CA ASP A 377 4.41 -7.89 -26.03
C ASP A 377 3.37 -6.80 -26.41
N GLU A 378 3.78 -5.85 -27.26
CA GLU A 378 2.93 -4.75 -27.75
C GLU A 378 1.70 -5.21 -28.55
N HIS A 379 1.75 -6.43 -29.07
CA HIS A 379 0.66 -7.06 -29.84
C HIS A 379 -0.22 -7.96 -28.98
N GLY A 380 0.06 -8.07 -27.67
CA GLY A 380 -0.69 -8.90 -26.73
C GLY A 380 -0.27 -10.37 -26.69
N ASN A 381 0.83 -10.77 -27.36
CA ASN A 381 1.32 -12.14 -27.34
C ASN A 381 2.16 -12.42 -26.09
N TYR A 382 2.02 -13.62 -25.52
CA TYR A 382 2.81 -14.03 -24.36
C TYR A 382 4.29 -14.23 -24.72
N MET A 383 5.17 -13.61 -23.95
CA MET A 383 6.61 -13.74 -24.11
C MET A 383 7.17 -14.88 -23.27
N LYS A 384 8.09 -15.66 -23.84
CA LYS A 384 8.87 -16.66 -23.11
C LYS A 384 9.87 -15.97 -22.19
N CYS A 385 10.09 -16.53 -21.00
CA CYS A 385 11.18 -16.08 -20.15
C CYS A 385 12.50 -16.77 -20.52
N GLU A 386 13.59 -16.00 -20.49
CA GLU A 386 14.93 -16.55 -20.33
C GLU A 386 15.09 -17.14 -18.92
N LYS A 387 15.96 -18.15 -18.75
CA LYS A 387 16.17 -18.78 -17.43
C LYS A 387 16.56 -17.77 -16.35
N SER A 388 17.40 -16.78 -16.67
CA SER A 388 17.79 -15.73 -15.74
C SER A 388 16.65 -14.81 -15.34
N ASP A 389 15.63 -14.67 -16.20
CA ASP A 389 14.50 -13.76 -16.02
C ASP A 389 13.26 -14.48 -15.44
N ALA A 390 13.32 -15.82 -15.33
CA ALA A 390 12.19 -16.66 -14.94
C ALA A 390 11.55 -16.26 -13.59
N LYS A 391 12.34 -15.80 -12.62
CA LYS A 391 11.86 -15.30 -11.31
C LYS A 391 11.14 -13.95 -11.36
N CYS A 392 11.11 -13.30 -12.53
CA CYS A 392 10.44 -12.03 -12.77
C CYS A 392 9.26 -12.13 -13.75
N GLY A 393 8.93 -13.36 -14.19
CA GLY A 393 7.74 -13.65 -14.98
C GLY A 393 6.52 -13.95 -14.11
N LYS A 394 5.70 -14.94 -14.51
CA LYS A 394 4.57 -15.43 -13.71
C LYS A 394 5.06 -16.05 -12.39
N ILE A 395 4.43 -15.65 -11.29
CA ILE A 395 4.73 -16.14 -9.96
C ILE A 395 4.28 -17.60 -9.81
N GLN A 396 5.17 -18.42 -9.25
CA GLN A 396 4.91 -19.81 -8.90
C GLN A 396 4.92 -19.96 -7.39
N CYS A 397 3.86 -20.54 -6.84
CA CYS A 397 3.65 -20.69 -5.40
C CYS A 397 3.44 -22.17 -5.04
N HIS A 398 3.51 -22.45 -3.74
CA HIS A 398 3.06 -23.68 -3.12
C HIS A 398 2.04 -23.33 -2.03
N SER A 399 0.82 -23.85 -2.15
CA SER A 399 -0.26 -23.57 -1.19
C SER A 399 -1.20 -24.77 -1.08
N ALA A 400 -1.79 -24.98 0.10
CA ALA A 400 -2.86 -25.95 0.33
C ALA A 400 -4.25 -25.43 -0.07
N ALA A 401 -4.39 -24.13 -0.36
CA ALA A 401 -5.65 -23.52 -0.76
C ALA A 401 -6.17 -24.12 -2.07
N LYS A 402 -7.50 -24.30 -2.17
CA LYS A 402 -8.13 -24.87 -3.37
C LYS A 402 -8.24 -23.88 -4.53
N LYS A 403 -8.36 -22.59 -4.23
CA LYS A 403 -8.51 -21.49 -5.19
C LYS A 403 -7.69 -20.29 -4.70
N PRO A 404 -7.06 -19.51 -5.60
CA PRO A 404 -6.50 -18.21 -5.24
C PRO A 404 -7.58 -17.25 -4.71
N LYS A 405 -7.15 -16.19 -4.04
CA LYS A 405 -8.00 -15.03 -3.71
C LYS A 405 -8.32 -14.26 -4.99
N GLY A 406 -9.52 -13.70 -5.06
CA GLY A 406 -10.07 -13.03 -6.25
C GLY A 406 -11.18 -13.85 -6.91
N THR A 407 -12.28 -13.19 -7.29
CA THR A 407 -13.45 -13.84 -7.92
C THR A 407 -13.08 -14.59 -9.18
N ASN A 408 -12.24 -13.98 -10.02
CA ASN A 408 -11.93 -14.47 -11.36
C ASN A 408 -10.57 -15.19 -11.46
N ALA A 409 -9.94 -15.49 -10.32
CA ALA A 409 -8.67 -16.21 -10.27
C ALA A 409 -8.87 -17.72 -10.20
N VAL A 410 -8.13 -18.49 -10.99
CA VAL A 410 -8.12 -19.96 -10.95
C VAL A 410 -6.74 -20.51 -10.62
N SER A 411 -6.73 -21.70 -10.05
CA SER A 411 -5.51 -22.46 -9.81
C SER A 411 -5.04 -23.15 -11.09
N ILE A 412 -3.77 -22.96 -11.44
CA ILE A 412 -3.10 -23.72 -12.49
C ILE A 412 -2.05 -24.59 -11.84
N ASP A 413 -2.25 -25.90 -11.89
CA ASP A 413 -1.32 -26.88 -11.37
C ASP A 413 -0.54 -27.49 -12.55
N THR A 414 0.78 -27.38 -12.52
CA THR A 414 1.68 -27.95 -13.53
C THR A 414 2.68 -28.88 -12.84
N THR A 415 2.87 -30.09 -13.38
CA THR A 415 3.90 -31.01 -12.88
C THR A 415 5.10 -30.95 -13.80
N ILE A 416 6.25 -30.59 -13.26
CA ILE A 416 7.52 -30.57 -13.98
C ILE A 416 8.39 -31.74 -13.54
N LYS A 417 9.32 -32.16 -14.40
CA LYS A 417 10.33 -33.17 -14.08
C LYS A 417 11.69 -32.49 -14.00
N THR A 418 12.30 -32.50 -12.81
CA THR A 418 13.65 -31.96 -12.61
C THR A 418 14.48 -32.94 -11.79
N GLY A 419 15.67 -33.32 -12.29
CA GLY A 419 16.56 -34.28 -11.63
C GLY A 419 15.93 -35.67 -11.36
N GLY A 420 14.96 -36.09 -12.18
CA GLY A 420 14.23 -37.35 -12.00
C GLY A 420 13.11 -37.31 -10.94
N ILE A 421 12.88 -36.16 -10.30
CA ILE A 421 11.82 -35.94 -9.31
C ILE A 421 10.69 -35.13 -9.94
N GLU A 422 9.45 -35.54 -9.71
CA GLU A 422 8.27 -34.76 -10.09
C GLU A 422 8.02 -33.66 -9.07
N VAL A 423 8.02 -32.41 -9.52
CA VAL A 423 7.74 -31.23 -8.70
C VAL A 423 6.41 -30.63 -9.16
N LYS A 424 5.49 -30.45 -8.22
CA LYS A 424 4.20 -29.80 -8.48
C LYS A 424 4.35 -28.29 -8.31
N CYS A 425 4.16 -27.57 -9.40
CA CYS A 425 4.15 -26.12 -9.50
C CYS A 425 2.72 -25.62 -9.52
N ARG A 426 2.45 -24.53 -8.80
CA ARG A 426 1.10 -23.95 -8.72
C ARG A 426 1.17 -22.45 -9.02
N GLY A 427 0.57 -22.08 -10.14
CA GLY A 427 0.38 -20.70 -10.57
C GLY A 427 -1.09 -20.27 -10.46
N THR A 428 -1.33 -18.99 -10.65
CA THR A 428 -2.69 -18.44 -10.76
C THR A 428 -2.90 -17.88 -12.16
N TYR A 429 -4.09 -18.08 -12.71
CA TYR A 429 -4.54 -17.38 -13.91
C TYR A 429 -5.81 -16.62 -13.58
N VAL A 430 -5.83 -15.32 -13.84
CA VAL A 430 -7.05 -14.52 -13.67
C VAL A 430 -7.73 -14.45 -15.02
N TYR A 431 -8.85 -15.17 -15.15
CA TYR A 431 -9.70 -14.98 -16.32
C TYR A 431 -10.34 -13.62 -16.22
N SER A 432 -10.55 -12.99 -17.35
CA SER A 432 -11.50 -11.90 -17.47
C SER A 432 -12.69 -12.44 -18.24
N THR A 433 -13.89 -11.95 -17.93
CA THR A 433 -15.18 -12.47 -18.43
C THR A 433 -15.11 -12.84 -19.90
N GLN A 434 -15.48 -14.09 -20.23
CA GLN A 434 -15.70 -14.80 -21.52
C GLN A 434 -14.87 -14.45 -22.78
N ASP A 435 -14.43 -13.22 -22.99
CA ASP A 435 -13.68 -12.73 -24.16
C ASP A 435 -12.18 -12.48 -23.88
N GLY A 436 -11.67 -12.82 -22.69
CA GLY A 436 -10.24 -12.84 -22.39
C GLY A 436 -9.59 -11.47 -22.11
N GLN A 437 -10.37 -10.43 -21.81
CA GLN A 437 -9.87 -9.11 -21.39
C GLN A 437 -10.63 -8.57 -20.18
N GLY A 438 -9.88 -8.05 -19.21
CA GLY A 438 -10.37 -7.46 -17.97
C GLY A 438 -9.51 -6.24 -17.64
N ASP A 439 -9.96 -5.46 -16.68
CA ASP A 439 -9.43 -4.17 -16.24
C ASP A 439 -8.19 -4.27 -15.32
N LEU A 440 -7.77 -5.48 -14.95
CA LEU A 440 -6.57 -5.73 -14.16
C LEU A 440 -5.44 -6.33 -15.01
N PRO A 441 -4.23 -5.72 -15.03
CA PRO A 441 -3.01 -6.41 -15.43
C PRO A 441 -2.83 -7.67 -14.57
N ASP A 442 -2.31 -8.75 -15.15
CA ASP A 442 -2.21 -10.07 -14.51
C ASP A 442 -1.53 -9.99 -13.12
N PRO A 443 -2.27 -10.11 -12.01
CA PRO A 443 -1.72 -9.99 -10.65
C PRO A 443 -0.82 -11.18 -10.30
N GLY A 444 -0.78 -12.21 -11.16
CA GLY A 444 0.15 -13.33 -11.09
C GLY A 444 1.50 -13.04 -11.73
N LEU A 445 1.83 -11.82 -12.16
CA LEU A 445 3.19 -11.44 -12.54
C LEU A 445 3.97 -10.95 -11.31
N VAL A 446 5.25 -11.32 -11.20
CA VAL A 446 6.11 -10.88 -10.10
C VAL A 446 6.28 -9.36 -10.13
N MET A 447 6.08 -8.73 -8.98
CA MET A 447 6.13 -7.26 -8.85
C MET A 447 7.55 -6.71 -9.10
N THR A 448 7.62 -5.54 -9.77
CA THR A 448 8.84 -4.76 -9.92
C THR A 448 9.44 -4.43 -8.54
N GLY A 449 10.76 -4.54 -8.40
CA GLY A 449 11.48 -4.35 -7.14
C GLY A 449 11.70 -5.64 -6.33
N THR A 450 11.02 -6.74 -6.66
CA THR A 450 11.21 -8.03 -5.98
C THR A 450 12.62 -8.57 -6.25
N LYS A 451 13.33 -9.00 -5.19
CA LYS A 451 14.67 -9.60 -5.32
C LYS A 451 14.61 -10.87 -6.17
N CYS A 452 15.40 -10.94 -7.23
CA CYS A 452 15.48 -12.10 -8.12
C CYS A 452 16.87 -12.77 -8.12
N GLY A 453 17.85 -12.14 -7.48
CA GLY A 453 19.20 -12.65 -7.25
C GLY A 453 19.98 -11.68 -6.36
N GLU A 454 21.21 -12.05 -5.99
CA GLU A 454 22.09 -11.13 -5.25
C GLU A 454 22.42 -9.89 -6.08
N GLY A 455 22.15 -8.70 -5.52
CA GLY A 455 22.31 -7.43 -6.23
C GLY A 455 21.34 -7.24 -7.40
N LYS A 456 20.26 -8.04 -7.50
CA LYS A 456 19.32 -8.01 -8.63
C LYS A 456 17.87 -7.92 -8.19
N VAL A 457 17.09 -7.14 -8.94
CA VAL A 457 15.64 -6.98 -8.75
C VAL A 457 14.89 -7.17 -10.06
N CYS A 458 13.63 -7.54 -9.95
CA CYS A 458 12.74 -7.59 -11.10
C CYS A 458 12.43 -6.18 -11.60
N ARG A 459 12.67 -5.93 -12.88
CA ARG A 459 12.30 -4.69 -13.58
C ARG A 459 11.96 -5.00 -15.02
N ASP A 460 10.84 -4.46 -15.50
CA ASP A 460 10.30 -4.72 -16.85
C ASP A 460 10.19 -6.21 -17.16
N ARG A 461 9.84 -7.02 -16.15
CA ARG A 461 9.68 -8.50 -16.22
C ARG A 461 11.00 -9.25 -16.47
N ARG A 462 12.14 -8.61 -16.18
CA ARG A 462 13.49 -9.19 -16.29
C ARG A 462 14.24 -9.08 -14.98
N CYS A 463 15.18 -9.99 -14.73
CA CYS A 463 16.03 -9.94 -13.55
C CYS A 463 17.27 -9.10 -13.82
N GLN A 464 17.23 -7.84 -13.41
CA GLN A 464 18.24 -6.84 -13.75
C GLN A 464 19.13 -6.53 -12.55
N ASN A 465 20.40 -6.19 -12.80
CA ASN A 465 21.28 -5.67 -11.77
C ASN A 465 20.69 -4.36 -11.22
N ALA A 466 20.58 -4.28 -9.91
CA ALA A 466 20.21 -3.07 -9.22
C ALA A 466 21.49 -2.35 -8.81
N SER A 467 21.76 -1.18 -9.41
CA SER A 467 22.88 -0.34 -8.99
C SER A 467 22.48 0.36 -7.69
N PHE A 468 23.07 -0.06 -6.58
CA PHE A 468 22.86 0.56 -5.27
C PHE A 468 23.94 1.62 -4.95
N THR A 469 24.59 2.16 -5.97
CA THR A 469 25.68 3.15 -5.81
C THR A 469 25.24 4.37 -5.01
N GLU A 470 24.02 4.86 -5.22
CA GLU A 470 23.46 5.99 -4.45
C GLU A 470 23.33 5.63 -2.97
N LEU A 471 22.83 4.43 -2.67
CA LEU A 471 22.70 3.90 -1.32
C LEU A 471 24.07 3.71 -0.65
N GLU A 472 25.01 3.07 -1.32
CA GLU A 472 26.38 2.86 -0.80
C GLU A 472 27.07 4.20 -0.49
N THR A 473 26.97 5.15 -1.42
CA THR A 473 27.56 6.48 -1.26
C THR A 473 26.88 7.26 -0.13
N CYS A 474 25.58 7.07 0.06
CA CYS A 474 24.85 7.70 1.15
C CYS A 474 25.24 7.08 2.51
N ILE A 475 25.25 5.74 2.64
CA ILE A 475 25.58 5.04 3.89
C ILE A 475 27.00 5.42 4.34
N ALA A 476 27.94 5.54 3.41
CA ALA A 476 29.31 5.96 3.71
C ALA A 476 29.39 7.35 4.38
N ARG A 477 28.42 8.25 4.13
CA ARG A 477 28.35 9.58 4.75
C ARG A 477 27.70 9.58 6.14
N CYS A 478 27.02 8.49 6.51
CA CYS A 478 26.31 8.36 7.78
C CYS A 478 27.19 7.82 8.92
N HIS A 479 28.52 7.79 8.75
CA HIS A 479 29.51 7.38 9.76
C HIS A 479 29.19 6.05 10.47
N SER A 480 28.56 5.10 9.77
CA SER A 480 28.08 3.82 10.34
C SER A 480 27.09 3.94 11.51
N ASN A 481 26.54 5.14 11.74
CA ASN A 481 25.67 5.48 12.86
C ASN A 481 24.24 5.84 12.41
N GLY A 482 23.86 5.40 11.22
CA GLY A 482 22.54 5.65 10.66
C GLY A 482 22.29 4.87 9.38
N VAL A 483 21.09 5.06 8.85
CA VAL A 483 20.63 4.50 7.57
C VAL A 483 20.34 5.65 6.60
N CYS A 484 20.11 5.34 5.33
CA CYS A 484 19.75 6.34 4.33
C CYS A 484 18.25 6.34 4.07
N ASN A 485 17.67 7.54 4.10
CA ASN A 485 16.28 7.73 3.75
C ASN A 485 16.10 7.98 2.24
N SER A 486 14.85 7.98 1.79
CA SER A 486 14.44 8.15 0.39
C SER A 486 14.82 9.50 -0.23
N ASN A 487 15.21 10.49 0.57
CA ASN A 487 15.75 11.78 0.11
C ASN A 487 17.28 11.77 -0.04
N GLY A 488 17.96 10.65 0.26
CA GLY A 488 19.42 10.53 0.21
C GLY A 488 20.13 11.15 1.42
N ASN A 489 19.41 11.41 2.51
CA ASN A 489 19.95 11.93 3.77
C ASN A 489 20.06 10.83 4.82
N CYS A 490 20.94 11.03 5.81
CA CYS A 490 21.07 10.09 6.90
C CYS A 490 19.93 10.22 7.92
N HIS A 491 19.35 9.07 8.28
CA HIS A 491 18.51 8.90 9.44
C HIS A 491 19.34 8.25 10.55
N CYS A 492 19.73 9.04 11.53
CA CYS A 492 20.68 8.66 12.56
C CYS A 492 20.07 7.79 13.66
N ASN A 493 20.87 6.83 14.12
CA ASN A 493 20.57 6.04 15.29
C ASN A 493 20.55 6.93 16.55
N ARG A 494 19.84 6.47 17.57
CA ARG A 494 19.84 7.12 18.89
C ARG A 494 21.27 7.25 19.41
N GLY A 495 21.61 8.44 19.93
CA GLY A 495 22.96 8.78 20.34
C GLY A 495 23.70 9.63 19.33
N TYR A 496 23.19 9.78 18.09
CA TYR A 496 23.82 10.56 17.03
C TYR A 496 22.88 11.62 16.44
N ALA A 497 23.45 12.72 15.96
CA ALA A 497 22.70 13.83 15.37
C ALA A 497 22.82 13.84 13.83
N PRO A 498 21.72 14.12 13.10
CA PRO A 498 21.80 14.48 11.69
C PRO A 498 22.63 15.77 11.49
N PRO A 499 23.18 16.04 10.29
CA PRO A 499 22.90 15.36 9.02
C PRO A 499 23.79 14.15 8.70
N PHE A 500 24.92 13.97 9.39
CA PHE A 500 25.92 12.94 9.03
C PHE A 500 26.11 11.84 10.09
N CYS A 501 25.38 11.90 11.20
CA CYS A 501 25.48 10.93 12.32
C CYS A 501 26.89 10.82 12.95
N GLU A 502 27.67 11.91 12.88
CA GLU A 502 29.02 11.99 13.44
C GLU A 502 28.99 12.44 14.91
N LYS A 503 28.15 13.45 15.21
CA LYS A 503 28.11 14.11 16.52
C LYS A 503 27.05 13.48 17.43
N PRO A 504 27.19 13.58 18.76
CA PRO A 504 26.17 13.12 19.70
C PRO A 504 24.80 13.79 19.47
N GLY A 505 23.71 13.03 19.59
CA GLY A 505 22.36 13.53 19.38
C GLY A 505 21.23 12.55 19.73
N LEU A 506 19.99 12.94 19.43
CA LEU A 506 18.79 12.18 19.78
C LEU A 506 18.33 11.21 18.68
N GLY A 507 19.02 11.17 17.53
CA GLY A 507 18.64 10.39 16.35
C GLY A 507 17.78 11.18 15.36
N GLY A 508 17.23 10.46 14.38
CA GLY A 508 16.34 11.01 13.36
C GLY A 508 17.07 11.55 12.14
N SER A 509 16.33 12.24 11.27
CA SER A 509 16.85 12.84 10.04
C SER A 509 16.49 14.32 9.99
N VAL A 510 17.21 15.07 9.15
CA VAL A 510 16.79 16.43 8.76
C VAL A 510 15.41 16.46 8.11
N ASP A 511 14.93 15.32 7.58
CA ASP A 511 13.64 15.21 6.90
C ASP A 511 12.47 14.77 7.81
N SER A 512 12.75 14.23 9.00
CA SER A 512 11.75 13.53 9.83
C SER A 512 11.29 14.32 11.05
N GLY A 513 11.68 15.59 11.16
CA GLY A 513 11.48 16.40 12.36
C GLY A 513 12.44 16.04 13.51
N PRO A 514 12.51 16.87 14.57
CA PRO A 514 13.41 16.65 15.69
C PRO A 514 12.92 15.48 16.56
N VAL A 515 13.81 14.62 17.04
CA VAL A 515 13.48 13.58 18.03
C VAL A 515 13.67 14.15 19.44
N GLN A 516 12.74 13.91 20.37
CA GLN A 516 12.86 14.24 21.80
C GLN A 516 12.95 12.97 22.68
N TYR A 517 13.39 13.11 23.93
CA TYR A 517 13.53 11.98 24.87
C TYR A 517 12.20 11.25 25.14
N ASP A 518 11.09 11.99 25.24
CA ASP A 518 9.77 11.44 25.54
C ASP A 518 9.05 10.85 24.32
N SER A 519 9.54 11.11 23.11
CA SER A 519 9.00 10.59 21.83
C SER A 519 9.08 9.07 21.70
N LEU A 520 9.84 8.41 22.58
CA LEU A 520 10.17 6.99 22.55
C LEU A 520 9.75 6.24 23.82
N LEU A 521 8.91 6.84 24.67
CA LEU A 521 8.37 6.15 25.85
C LEU A 521 7.30 5.11 25.45
N THR A 522 7.76 4.03 24.82
CA THR A 522 7.31 2.63 24.99
C THR A 522 8.09 1.72 24.03
N ILE A 523 9.40 1.60 24.20
CA ILE A 523 10.12 0.40 23.75
C ILE A 523 10.28 -0.48 24.99
N CYS A 524 9.56 -1.60 25.01
CA CYS A 524 9.63 -2.59 26.11
C CYS A 524 11.03 -3.23 26.16
N ASP A 525 12.00 -2.59 26.78
CA ASP A 525 13.29 -3.21 27.05
C ASP A 525 13.21 -4.06 28.34
N SER A 526 12.98 -5.38 28.14
CA SER A 526 13.09 -6.54 29.06
C SER A 526 11.79 -7.14 29.65
N PRO A 527 11.53 -8.46 29.51
CA PRO A 527 10.37 -9.15 30.11
C PRO A 527 10.70 -10.07 31.32
N CYS A 528 9.63 -10.64 31.89
CA CYS A 528 9.52 -11.82 32.78
C CYS A 528 9.47 -11.59 34.31
N ILE A 529 8.26 -11.30 34.81
CA ILE A 529 7.84 -11.70 36.17
C ILE A 529 7.01 -12.99 36.05
N TRP A 530 7.51 -14.10 36.60
CA TRP A 530 6.77 -15.35 36.74
C TRP A 530 6.26 -15.47 38.17
N LYS A 531 4.95 -15.38 38.37
CA LYS A 531 4.32 -15.67 39.67
C LYS A 531 3.52 -16.97 39.54
N ILE A 532 3.98 -18.02 40.22
CA ILE A 532 3.30 -19.32 40.30
C ILE A 532 2.48 -19.33 41.58
N THR A 533 1.17 -19.57 41.46
CA THR A 533 0.31 -19.92 42.59
C THR A 533 -0.40 -21.24 42.27
N LYS A 534 -0.91 -21.95 43.28
CA LYS A 534 -1.44 -23.34 43.22
C LYS A 534 -2.38 -23.67 42.04
N SER A 535 -2.98 -22.68 41.37
CA SER A 535 -3.92 -22.89 40.26
C SER A 535 -3.74 -21.94 39.06
N LYS A 536 -2.77 -21.02 39.09
CA LYS A 536 -2.57 -20.03 38.01
C LYS A 536 -1.10 -19.72 37.77
N LEU A 537 -0.71 -19.77 36.51
CA LEU A 537 0.54 -19.25 35.99
C LEU A 537 0.29 -17.86 35.39
N THR A 538 0.97 -16.84 35.91
CA THR A 538 0.83 -15.46 35.39
C THR A 538 2.17 -14.99 34.83
N PHE A 539 2.17 -14.55 33.57
CA PHE A 539 3.34 -14.02 32.88
C PHE A 539 2.93 -12.81 32.04
N MET A 540 3.86 -11.87 31.85
CA MET A 540 3.66 -10.67 31.02
C MET A 540 4.41 -10.82 29.70
N ILE A 541 3.71 -10.63 28.59
CA ILE A 541 4.29 -10.55 27.24
C ILE A 541 4.10 -9.12 26.73
N CYS A 542 5.15 -8.54 26.17
CA CYS A 542 5.01 -7.28 25.44
C CYS A 542 4.64 -7.56 23.98
N HIS A 543 3.59 -6.92 23.48
CA HIS A 543 3.17 -6.96 22.08
C HIS A 543 2.74 -5.55 21.66
N GLN A 544 3.31 -5.03 20.57
CA GLN A 544 3.00 -3.68 20.05
C GLN A 544 2.98 -2.60 21.16
N ASN A 545 4.07 -2.50 21.92
CA ASN A 545 4.29 -1.44 22.91
C ASN A 545 3.34 -1.44 24.13
N HIS A 546 2.60 -2.53 24.39
CA HIS A 546 1.84 -2.74 25.62
C HIS A 546 2.22 -4.03 26.35
N PHE A 547 2.23 -4.00 27.68
CA PHE A 547 2.37 -5.18 28.53
C PHE A 547 1.03 -5.89 28.67
N ILE A 548 0.93 -7.11 28.15
CA ILE A 548 -0.26 -7.95 28.25
C ILE A 548 -0.04 -8.98 29.35
N LEU A 549 -0.91 -8.95 30.36
CA LEU A 549 -0.90 -9.90 31.46
C LEU A 549 -1.63 -11.18 31.03
N HIS A 550 -0.89 -12.26 30.80
CA HIS A 550 -1.46 -13.57 30.53
C HIS A 550 -1.56 -14.36 31.82
N SER A 551 -2.76 -14.88 32.12
CA SER A 551 -2.99 -15.81 33.22
C SER A 551 -3.55 -17.11 32.67
N VAL A 552 -2.80 -18.20 32.82
CA VAL A 552 -3.22 -19.55 32.45
C VAL A 552 -3.64 -20.29 33.72
N SER A 553 -4.89 -20.73 33.78
CA SER A 553 -5.37 -21.61 34.85
C SER A 553 -4.85 -23.02 34.58
N LEU A 554 -4.01 -23.54 35.48
CA LEU A 554 -3.49 -24.91 35.39
C LEU A 554 -4.49 -25.84 36.08
N ASN A 555 -5.16 -26.71 35.32
CA ASN A 555 -5.93 -27.83 35.89
C ASN A 555 -4.97 -28.95 36.30
N LEU A 556 -4.34 -28.79 37.46
CA LEU A 556 -3.57 -29.88 38.07
C LEU A 556 -4.54 -30.87 38.73
N PRO A 557 -4.35 -32.19 38.58
CA PRO A 557 -5.13 -33.17 39.30
C PRO A 557 -4.99 -32.94 40.81
N LYS A 558 -6.11 -33.01 41.54
CA LYS A 558 -6.16 -32.93 43.00
C LYS A 558 -5.35 -34.09 43.59
N ASN A 559 -4.06 -33.89 43.85
CA ASN A 559 -3.23 -34.53 44.88
C ASN A 559 -1.74 -34.43 44.52
N ILE A 560 -1.12 -33.27 44.78
CA ILE A 560 0.33 -33.19 44.99
C ILE A 560 0.55 -32.25 46.19
N PRO A 561 1.20 -32.69 47.28
CA PRO A 561 1.48 -31.84 48.43
C PRO A 561 2.62 -30.85 48.10
N LEU A 562 2.47 -29.59 48.50
CA LEU A 562 3.49 -28.54 48.36
C LEU A 562 4.34 -28.45 49.63
N ALA A 563 5.66 -28.47 49.49
CA ALA A 563 6.59 -28.03 50.53
C ALA A 563 6.65 -26.47 50.57
N PRO A 564 6.89 -25.85 51.74
CA PRO A 564 6.80 -24.40 51.88
C PRO A 564 8.11 -23.68 51.51
N ASP A 565 7.90 -22.53 50.87
CA ASP A 565 8.78 -21.35 50.73
C ASP A 565 10.12 -21.42 49.98
N SER A 566 10.39 -20.29 49.31
CA SER A 566 11.65 -19.78 48.73
C SER A 566 12.02 -20.17 47.29
N VAL A 567 11.60 -19.36 46.30
CA VAL A 567 12.52 -18.85 45.25
C VAL A 567 12.06 -17.47 44.80
N GLN A 568 12.70 -16.42 45.32
CA GLN A 568 12.75 -15.10 44.69
C GLN A 568 14.18 -14.97 44.12
N LYS A 569 14.34 -15.04 42.79
CA LYS A 569 15.65 -14.78 42.14
C LYS A 569 15.51 -13.70 41.08
N LYS A 570 16.32 -12.65 41.25
CA LYS A 570 16.62 -11.57 40.31
C LYS A 570 17.40 -12.15 39.12
N CYS A 571 17.06 -11.75 37.89
CA CYS A 571 17.93 -11.95 36.72
C CYS A 571 18.80 -10.71 36.51
N ASN A 572 20.12 -10.89 36.65
CA ASN A 572 21.14 -10.02 36.05
C ASN A 572 21.60 -10.64 34.72
N SER A 573 21.90 -9.76 33.78
CA SER A 573 22.59 -9.92 32.49
C SER A 573 23.43 -11.19 32.29
N VAL A 574 23.19 -11.97 31.22
CA VAL A 574 24.23 -12.74 30.50
C VAL A 574 23.81 -12.95 29.03
N LEU A 575 24.69 -12.60 28.08
CA LEU A 575 24.66 -13.09 26.70
C LEU A 575 24.81 -14.63 26.67
N PHE A 576 24.15 -15.33 25.74
CA PHE A 576 24.75 -16.27 24.78
C PHE A 576 23.70 -17.21 24.14
N THR A 577 23.98 -17.51 22.87
CA THR A 577 23.51 -18.59 21.98
C THR A 577 23.17 -19.93 22.65
N THR A 578 22.19 -20.69 22.10
CA THR A 578 22.38 -22.08 21.63
C THR A 578 21.11 -22.73 21.06
N THR A 579 21.32 -23.48 19.99
CA THR A 579 20.60 -24.65 19.44
C THR A 579 20.10 -25.69 20.47
N ALA A 580 18.93 -26.32 20.24
CA ALA A 580 18.59 -27.72 20.57
C ALA A 580 17.19 -28.07 19.99
N GLN A 581 17.07 -28.98 19.00
CA GLN A 581 16.89 -30.44 19.12
C GLN A 581 15.62 -30.88 19.90
N TRP A 582 14.64 -31.37 19.14
CA TRP A 582 13.49 -32.13 19.63
C TRP A 582 13.88 -33.60 19.84
N LEU A 583 13.70 -34.11 21.06
CA LEU A 583 13.63 -35.54 21.37
C LEU A 583 12.54 -35.77 22.42
N GLY A 584 11.62 -36.69 22.08
CA GLY A 584 11.00 -37.69 22.96
C GLY A 584 10.23 -37.26 24.21
N GLY A 585 8.93 -37.58 24.22
CA GLY A 585 8.06 -37.58 25.40
C GLY A 585 6.61 -37.79 25.02
#